data_AF-A0A535TCB1-F1
#
_entry.id   AF-A0A535TCB1-F1
#
_cell.length_a   1.000
_cell.length_b   1.000
_cell.length_c   1.000
_cell.angle_alpha   90.00
_cell.angle_beta   90.00
_cell.angle_gamma   90.00
#
_symmetry.space_group_name_H-M   'P 1'
#
loop_
_entity.id
_entity.type
_entity.pdbx_description
1 polymer ?
#
loop_
_entity_poly.entity_id
_entity_poly.type
_entity_poly.pdbx_seq_one_letter_code
_entity_poly.pdbx_strand_id
1 'polypeptide(L)'
;DAGFDSADNPISNHLHDGTALVAGASMVAAEAVESGAALHAFSPAGGLHHAHRARASGFCTYDDPAIACRWLKNRGHRVAYIDVDVHHGDGVEEIFYSEPDVLTISLHESGRFLFPGTGFPEDAGNGAGRGAAVNLPFVPFTWDEPWLEGFNRVVPPVLRKFRPTVLVTQDGCDTHYLDPLAHLAGTTRIWPHVGRAFHQLAHELCEGSWVALGGGGYAVREVVPRAWTIFFAEMVERPDLAADLNDPESVAPGPEAQERVWAALHRDIARLGEVHGMKL
;
A
#
# COMPACT_ATOMS: atom_id res chain seq x y z
N ASP A 1 8.02 -20.99 -14.87
CA ASP A 1 7.71 -19.80 -15.69
C ASP A 1 6.45 -19.06 -15.23
N ALA A 2 5.30 -19.72 -15.02
CA ALA A 2 4.04 -19.05 -14.61
C ALA A 2 3.96 -18.64 -13.11
N GLY A 3 4.99 -18.92 -12.31
CA GLY A 3 5.04 -18.50 -10.89
C GLY A 3 4.33 -19.43 -9.90
N PHE A 4 3.86 -20.60 -10.33
CA PHE A 4 3.30 -21.63 -9.44
C PHE A 4 4.32 -22.72 -9.12
N ASP A 5 3.94 -23.63 -8.21
CA ASP A 5 4.74 -24.76 -7.73
C ASP A 5 5.92 -24.33 -6.83
N SER A 6 5.68 -23.28 -6.04
CA SER A 6 6.60 -22.82 -5.00
C SER A 6 5.93 -22.89 -3.62
N ALA A 7 6.71 -22.70 -2.56
CA ALA A 7 6.15 -22.58 -1.20
C ALA A 7 5.20 -21.38 -1.07
N ASP A 8 5.51 -20.28 -1.78
CA ASP A 8 4.72 -19.05 -1.75
C ASP A 8 3.51 -19.11 -2.69
N ASN A 9 3.56 -19.90 -3.75
CA ASN A 9 2.46 -20.05 -4.71
C ASN A 9 2.19 -21.54 -5.00
N PRO A 10 1.68 -22.27 -3.99
CA PRO A 10 1.42 -23.69 -4.13
C PRO A 10 0.25 -23.96 -5.09
N ILE A 11 0.34 -25.06 -5.83
CA ILE A 11 -0.76 -25.48 -6.70
C ILE A 11 -1.88 -26.10 -5.85
N SER A 12 -3.10 -25.62 -6.04
CA SER A 12 -4.31 -26.14 -5.40
C SER A 12 -5.48 -26.12 -6.37
N ASN A 13 -6.34 -27.14 -6.30
CA ASN A 13 -7.59 -27.20 -7.08
C ASN A 13 -8.58 -26.09 -6.69
N HIS A 14 -8.40 -25.45 -5.53
CA HIS A 14 -9.24 -24.36 -5.04
C HIS A 14 -8.63 -22.99 -5.30
N LEU A 15 -7.43 -22.91 -5.88
CA LEU A 15 -6.69 -21.66 -6.02
C LEU A 15 -7.48 -20.65 -6.85
N HIS A 16 -7.99 -21.06 -8.02
CA HIS A 16 -8.80 -20.21 -8.89
C HIS A 16 -10.04 -19.67 -8.18
N ASP A 17 -10.85 -20.56 -7.58
CA ASP A 17 -12.10 -20.16 -6.94
C ASP A 17 -11.84 -19.20 -5.77
N GLY A 18 -10.82 -19.48 -4.95
CA GLY A 18 -10.44 -18.62 -3.83
C GLY A 18 -9.97 -17.24 -4.28
N THR A 19 -9.02 -17.18 -5.23
CA THR A 19 -8.44 -15.90 -5.65
C THR A 19 -9.39 -15.11 -6.54
N ALA A 20 -10.28 -15.77 -7.29
CA ALA A 20 -11.35 -15.10 -8.02
C ALA A 20 -12.40 -14.48 -7.09
N LEU A 21 -12.71 -15.11 -5.95
CA LEU A 21 -13.59 -14.51 -4.93
C LEU A 21 -12.97 -13.26 -4.30
N VAL A 22 -11.66 -13.29 -4.02
CA VAL A 22 -10.93 -12.10 -3.54
C VAL A 22 -11.00 -10.97 -4.57
N ALA A 23 -10.68 -11.25 -5.83
CA ALA A 23 -10.80 -10.26 -6.91
C ALA A 23 -12.24 -9.74 -7.07
N GLY A 24 -13.23 -10.62 -6.95
CA GLY A 24 -14.64 -10.27 -6.99
C GLY A 24 -15.05 -9.33 -5.84
N ALA A 25 -14.53 -9.54 -4.63
CA ALA A 25 -14.81 -8.67 -3.48
C ALA A 25 -14.25 -7.25 -3.69
N SER A 26 -13.01 -7.13 -4.17
CA SER A 26 -12.41 -5.83 -4.51
C SER A 26 -13.15 -5.14 -5.65
N MET A 27 -13.65 -5.90 -6.63
CA MET A 27 -14.52 -5.39 -7.68
C MET A 27 -15.86 -4.87 -7.18
N VAL A 28 -16.51 -5.58 -6.24
CA VAL A 28 -17.76 -5.11 -5.61
C VAL A 28 -17.55 -3.80 -4.85
N ALA A 29 -16.41 -3.64 -4.16
CA ALA A 29 -16.06 -2.40 -3.49
C ALA A 29 -15.87 -1.24 -4.50
N ALA A 30 -15.16 -1.47 -5.61
CA ALA A 30 -14.99 -0.49 -6.67
C ALA A 30 -16.32 -0.12 -7.35
N GLU A 31 -17.21 -1.08 -7.58
CA GLU A 31 -18.56 -0.85 -8.14
C GLU A 31 -19.43 -0.02 -7.21
N ALA A 32 -19.36 -0.25 -5.89
CA ALA A 32 -20.11 0.52 -4.91
C ALA A 32 -19.68 1.99 -4.90
N VAL A 33 -18.38 2.27 -5.00
CA VAL A 33 -17.84 3.64 -5.07
C VAL A 33 -18.18 4.30 -6.42
N GLU A 34 -17.93 3.64 -7.54
CA GLU A 34 -18.24 4.14 -8.88
C GLU A 34 -19.72 4.50 -9.06
N SER A 35 -20.62 3.67 -8.54
CA SER A 35 -22.07 3.91 -8.65
C SER A 35 -22.60 4.97 -7.69
N GLY A 36 -21.77 5.45 -6.75
CA GLY A 36 -22.19 6.33 -5.67
C GLY A 36 -23.05 5.65 -4.60
N ALA A 37 -23.11 4.32 -4.57
CA ALA A 37 -23.79 3.57 -3.51
C ALA A 37 -23.08 3.72 -2.15
N ALA A 38 -21.77 3.98 -2.18
CA ALA A 38 -20.96 4.40 -1.04
C ALA A 38 -19.91 5.43 -1.50
N LEU A 39 -19.50 6.34 -0.61
CA LEU A 39 -18.33 7.20 -0.87
C LEU A 39 -17.03 6.41 -0.72
N HIS A 40 -17.00 5.51 0.25
CA HIS A 40 -15.84 4.69 0.56
C HIS A 40 -16.27 3.23 0.76
N ALA A 41 -15.43 2.27 0.34
CA ALA A 41 -15.68 0.85 0.53
C ALA A 41 -14.39 0.10 0.94
N PHE A 42 -14.49 -0.83 1.89
CA PHE A 42 -13.36 -1.64 2.35
C PHE A 42 -13.55 -3.12 1.99
N SER A 43 -12.59 -3.71 1.29
CA SER A 43 -12.49 -5.13 0.98
C SER A 43 -11.30 -5.74 1.74
N PRO A 44 -11.50 -6.23 2.98
CA PRO A 44 -10.39 -6.72 3.82
C PRO A 44 -9.70 -7.96 3.26
N ALA A 45 -10.37 -8.73 2.39
CA ALA A 45 -9.79 -9.91 1.77
C ALA A 45 -8.90 -9.60 0.56
N GLY A 46 -8.97 -8.37 0.02
CA GLY A 46 -8.21 -7.93 -1.14
C GLY A 46 -6.77 -7.54 -0.81
N GLY A 47 -6.03 -7.07 -1.82
CA GLY A 47 -4.66 -6.57 -1.66
C GLY A 47 -3.57 -7.52 -2.16
N LEU A 48 -3.87 -8.40 -3.12
CA LEU A 48 -2.90 -9.35 -3.69
C LEU A 48 -1.96 -8.69 -4.71
N HIS A 49 -1.15 -7.74 -4.25
CA HIS A 49 -0.37 -6.79 -5.06
C HIS A 49 0.86 -7.33 -5.82
N HIS A 50 1.25 -8.60 -5.61
CA HIS A 50 2.44 -9.20 -6.23
C HIS A 50 2.15 -9.95 -7.54
N ALA A 51 0.88 -10.17 -7.89
CA ALA A 51 0.56 -10.92 -9.10
C ALA A 51 0.88 -10.09 -10.36
N HIS A 52 1.72 -10.62 -11.25
CA HIS A 52 2.07 -9.95 -12.51
C HIS A 52 1.16 -10.40 -13.64
N ARG A 53 1.21 -9.70 -14.79
CA ARG A 53 0.36 -9.98 -15.97
C ARG A 53 0.36 -11.44 -16.43
N ALA A 54 1.49 -12.14 -16.28
CA ALA A 54 1.66 -13.52 -16.75
C ALA A 54 2.31 -14.44 -15.70
N ARG A 55 2.36 -14.02 -14.42
CA ARG A 55 3.12 -14.73 -13.38
C ARG A 55 2.51 -14.50 -11.99
N ALA A 56 2.19 -15.58 -11.26
CA ALA A 56 1.90 -15.53 -9.84
C ALA A 56 3.18 -15.27 -9.00
N SER A 57 3.07 -14.56 -7.88
CA SER A 57 4.22 -14.21 -7.04
C SER A 57 3.74 -13.85 -5.64
N GLY A 58 4.56 -14.05 -4.60
CA GLY A 58 4.30 -13.57 -3.23
C GLY A 58 2.88 -13.85 -2.73
N PHE A 59 2.44 -15.11 -2.75
CA PHE A 59 1.07 -15.53 -2.38
C PHE A 59 -0.07 -15.05 -3.32
N CYS A 60 0.23 -14.22 -4.31
CA CYS A 60 -0.74 -13.58 -5.20
C CYS A 60 -0.89 -14.34 -6.52
N THR A 61 -2.13 -14.70 -6.88
CA THR A 61 -2.48 -15.33 -8.18
C THR A 61 -3.13 -14.35 -9.14
N TYR A 62 -4.09 -13.57 -8.65
CA TYR A 62 -4.73 -12.49 -9.39
C TYR A 62 -4.47 -11.19 -8.64
N ASP A 63 -4.07 -10.17 -9.37
CA ASP A 63 -3.83 -8.83 -8.81
C ASP A 63 -5.16 -8.09 -8.72
N ASP A 64 -5.86 -8.27 -7.61
CA ASP A 64 -7.15 -7.63 -7.39
C ASP A 64 -7.06 -6.09 -7.30
N PRO A 65 -6.03 -5.45 -6.69
CA PRO A 65 -5.85 -4.02 -6.83
C PRO A 65 -5.74 -3.59 -8.29
N ALA A 66 -4.92 -4.26 -9.10
CA ALA A 66 -4.72 -3.87 -10.49
C ALA A 66 -5.96 -4.09 -11.35
N ILE A 67 -6.74 -5.14 -11.08
CA ILE A 67 -8.03 -5.36 -11.74
C ILE A 67 -8.98 -4.19 -11.43
N ALA A 68 -9.13 -3.79 -10.15
CA ALA A 68 -9.97 -2.68 -9.73
C ALA A 68 -9.50 -1.35 -10.32
N CYS A 69 -8.20 -1.03 -10.22
CA CYS A 69 -7.58 0.17 -10.79
C CYS A 69 -7.79 0.25 -12.31
N ARG A 70 -7.61 -0.86 -13.03
CA ARG A 70 -7.83 -0.90 -14.49
C ARG A 70 -9.31 -0.66 -14.84
N TRP A 71 -10.22 -1.24 -14.07
CA TRP A 71 -11.66 -1.10 -14.29
C TRP A 71 -12.15 0.34 -14.05
N LEU A 72 -11.66 1.00 -13.01
CA LEU A 72 -11.91 2.43 -12.71
C LEU A 72 -11.29 3.34 -13.77
N LYS A 73 -10.04 3.09 -14.16
CA LYS A 73 -9.37 3.83 -15.24
C LYS A 73 -10.15 3.77 -16.55
N ASN A 74 -10.65 2.58 -16.92
CA ASN A 74 -11.44 2.41 -18.14
C ASN A 74 -12.79 3.17 -18.10
N ARG A 75 -13.21 3.65 -16.94
CA ARG A 75 -14.38 4.53 -16.75
C ARG A 75 -14.03 6.03 -16.70
N GLY A 76 -12.76 6.36 -16.87
CA GLY A 76 -12.28 7.73 -16.97
C GLY A 76 -11.66 8.27 -15.68
N HIS A 77 -11.50 7.43 -14.65
CA HIS A 77 -10.81 7.86 -13.43
C HIS A 77 -9.30 7.99 -13.64
N ARG A 78 -8.71 9.04 -13.03
CA ARG A 78 -7.28 9.04 -12.69
C ARG A 78 -7.14 8.36 -11.34
N VAL A 79 -6.53 7.19 -11.33
CA VAL A 79 -6.47 6.34 -10.13
C VAL A 79 -5.15 6.57 -9.42
N ALA A 80 -5.19 6.81 -8.11
CA ALA A 80 -4.00 6.68 -7.27
C ALA A 80 -4.13 5.40 -6.44
N TYR A 81 -3.21 4.47 -6.68
CA TYR A 81 -2.98 3.30 -5.85
C TYR A 81 -1.90 3.62 -4.81
N ILE A 82 -2.21 3.49 -3.53
CA ILE A 82 -1.27 3.73 -2.43
C ILE A 82 -1.16 2.46 -1.60
N ASP A 83 0.07 1.98 -1.47
CA ASP A 83 0.41 0.72 -0.85
C ASP A 83 1.25 0.96 0.40
N VAL A 84 0.72 0.54 1.56
CA VAL A 84 1.41 0.61 2.85
C VAL A 84 1.74 -0.78 3.42
N ASP A 85 1.64 -1.83 2.60
CA ASP A 85 2.24 -3.12 2.90
C ASP A 85 3.75 -3.00 3.04
N VAL A 86 4.35 -3.88 3.84
CA VAL A 86 5.80 -3.87 4.02
C VAL A 86 6.54 -4.36 2.78
N HIS A 87 5.90 -5.10 1.89
CA HIS A 87 6.48 -5.56 0.64
C HIS A 87 6.18 -4.58 -0.49
N HIS A 88 7.11 -4.43 -1.43
CA HIS A 88 6.88 -3.61 -2.60
C HIS A 88 5.75 -4.20 -3.46
N GLY A 89 4.73 -3.41 -3.80
CA GLY A 89 3.63 -3.75 -4.71
C GLY A 89 4.05 -3.87 -6.18
N ASP A 90 5.01 -4.75 -6.45
CA ASP A 90 5.71 -4.90 -7.74
C ASP A 90 4.81 -5.37 -8.88
N GLY A 91 3.78 -6.17 -8.60
CA GLY A 91 2.78 -6.59 -9.59
C GLY A 91 1.98 -5.40 -10.10
N VAL A 92 1.40 -4.62 -9.18
CA VAL A 92 0.62 -3.43 -9.51
C VAL A 92 1.47 -2.41 -10.25
N GLU A 93 2.68 -2.13 -9.74
CA GLU A 93 3.63 -1.23 -10.38
C GLU A 93 3.94 -1.67 -11.81
N GLU A 94 4.33 -2.93 -12.03
CA GLU A 94 4.66 -3.44 -13.38
C GLU A 94 3.48 -3.29 -14.33
N ILE A 95 2.27 -3.61 -13.88
CA ILE A 95 1.05 -3.56 -14.70
C ILE A 95 0.77 -2.15 -15.21
N PHE A 96 1.06 -1.12 -14.42
CA PHE A 96 0.79 0.29 -14.73
C PHE A 96 2.03 1.12 -15.06
N TYR A 97 3.21 0.51 -15.15
CA TYR A 97 4.49 1.22 -15.27
C TYR A 97 4.57 2.20 -16.45
N SER A 98 3.78 1.97 -17.51
CA SER A 98 3.71 2.84 -18.70
C SER A 98 2.45 3.73 -18.77
N GLU A 99 1.60 3.75 -17.74
CA GLU A 99 0.27 4.36 -17.75
C GLU A 99 0.27 5.69 -16.99
N PRO A 100 0.00 6.83 -17.66
CA PRO A 100 0.04 8.16 -17.02
C PRO A 100 -1.13 8.42 -16.07
N ASP A 101 -2.25 7.72 -16.23
CA ASP A 101 -3.49 7.96 -15.47
C ASP A 101 -3.64 7.01 -14.26
N VAL A 102 -2.63 6.20 -13.97
CA VAL A 102 -2.57 5.37 -12.75
C VAL A 102 -1.26 5.65 -12.04
N LEU A 103 -1.35 6.33 -10.91
CA LEU A 103 -0.23 6.54 -10.01
C LEU A 103 -0.12 5.36 -9.05
N THR A 104 1.06 4.80 -8.92
CA THR A 104 1.41 3.83 -7.87
C THR A 104 2.34 4.49 -6.87
N ILE A 105 2.03 4.37 -5.59
CA ILE A 105 2.91 4.76 -4.48
C ILE A 105 3.09 3.55 -3.57
N SER A 106 4.32 3.16 -3.26
CA SER A 106 4.61 2.08 -2.31
C SER A 106 5.56 2.52 -1.20
N LEU A 107 5.21 2.17 0.03
CA LEU A 107 5.93 2.46 1.27
C LEU A 107 6.35 1.17 1.95
N HIS A 108 7.45 0.58 1.49
CA HIS A 108 7.84 -0.79 1.79
C HIS A 108 9.24 -0.88 2.42
N GLU A 109 9.57 -2.02 3.02
CA GLU A 109 10.96 -2.34 3.33
C GLU A 109 11.76 -2.52 2.03
N SER A 110 12.95 -1.94 1.97
CA SER A 110 13.78 -1.91 0.77
C SER A 110 14.06 -3.31 0.24
N GLY A 111 13.92 -3.47 -1.08
CA GLY A 111 14.30 -4.69 -1.80
C GLY A 111 15.77 -5.12 -1.65
N ARG A 112 16.62 -4.31 -1.02
CA ARG A 112 17.98 -4.75 -0.60
C ARG A 112 17.94 -5.81 0.50
N PHE A 113 16.86 -5.85 1.29
CA PHE A 113 16.72 -6.68 2.48
C PHE A 113 15.54 -7.64 2.39
N LEU A 114 14.48 -7.24 1.69
CA LEU A 114 13.23 -7.99 1.64
C LEU A 114 12.79 -8.37 0.23
N PHE A 115 11.98 -9.44 0.14
CA PHE A 115 11.18 -9.73 -1.04
C PHE A 115 10.34 -8.49 -1.41
N PRO A 116 10.11 -8.18 -2.70
CA PRO A 116 10.50 -8.91 -3.91
C PRO A 116 11.87 -8.53 -4.51
N GLY A 117 12.65 -7.67 -3.85
CA GLY A 117 13.94 -7.23 -4.36
C GLY A 117 13.89 -6.02 -5.30
N THR A 118 12.75 -5.33 -5.38
CA THR A 118 12.49 -4.18 -6.27
C THR A 118 11.96 -2.97 -5.47
N GLY A 119 11.52 -1.92 -6.16
CA GLY A 119 10.93 -0.73 -5.54
C GLY A 119 11.98 0.27 -5.08
N PHE A 120 12.93 0.60 -5.95
CA PHE A 120 13.95 1.62 -5.69
C PHE A 120 13.41 3.02 -6.07
N PRO A 121 13.95 4.11 -5.49
CA PRO A 121 13.48 5.47 -5.79
C PRO A 121 13.62 5.86 -7.26
N GLU A 122 14.52 5.20 -8.01
CA GLU A 122 14.71 5.40 -9.45
C GLU A 122 13.67 4.70 -10.33
N ASP A 123 12.94 3.72 -9.77
CA ASP A 123 11.90 2.96 -10.47
C ASP A 123 10.66 3.86 -10.57
N ALA A 124 10.63 4.71 -11.60
CA ALA A 124 9.70 5.83 -11.71
C ALA A 124 8.83 5.79 -12.98
N GLY A 125 8.47 4.59 -13.43
CA GLY A 125 7.67 4.40 -14.64
C GLY A 125 8.46 4.62 -15.94
N ASN A 126 7.81 4.35 -17.07
CA ASN A 126 8.40 4.51 -18.40
C ASN A 126 7.41 5.14 -19.40
N GLY A 127 7.94 5.58 -20.54
CA GLY A 127 7.12 6.14 -21.62
C GLY A 127 6.19 7.26 -21.13
N ALA A 128 4.89 7.08 -21.34
CA ALA A 128 3.88 8.02 -20.87
C ALA A 128 3.69 7.99 -19.34
N GLY A 129 3.91 6.85 -18.70
CA GLY A 129 3.81 6.67 -17.24
C GLY A 129 5.03 7.17 -16.45
N ARG A 130 6.01 7.81 -17.10
CA ARG A 130 7.18 8.33 -16.37
C ARG A 130 6.77 9.37 -15.33
N GLY A 131 7.11 9.11 -14.08
CA GLY A 131 6.74 9.88 -12.89
C GLY A 131 5.48 9.37 -12.17
N ALA A 132 4.83 8.30 -12.67
CA ALA A 132 3.62 7.71 -12.10
C ALA A 132 3.87 6.44 -11.26
N ALA A 133 5.12 6.12 -10.95
CA ALA A 133 5.50 5.13 -9.95
C ALA A 133 6.40 5.81 -8.92
N VAL A 134 6.08 5.71 -7.64
CA VAL A 134 6.76 6.42 -6.55
C VAL A 134 7.06 5.43 -5.42
N ASN A 135 8.34 5.12 -5.25
CA ASN A 135 8.80 4.12 -4.29
C ASN A 135 9.59 4.74 -3.14
N LEU A 136 9.07 4.61 -1.93
CA LEU A 136 9.79 5.01 -0.72
C LEU A 136 10.24 3.76 0.06
N PRO A 137 11.48 3.27 -0.17
CA PRO A 137 12.00 2.13 0.54
C PRO A 137 12.53 2.51 1.93
N PHE A 138 12.07 1.81 2.94
CA PHE A 138 12.55 1.89 4.32
C PHE A 138 13.63 0.84 4.58
N VAL A 139 14.59 1.17 5.44
CA VAL A 139 15.58 0.18 5.90
C VAL A 139 15.01 -0.59 7.11
N PRO A 140 15.50 -1.82 7.38
CA PRO A 140 15.12 -2.59 8.56
C PRO A 140 15.15 -1.75 9.85
N PHE A 141 14.23 -2.06 10.76
CA PHE A 141 14.04 -1.38 12.04
C PHE A 141 13.55 0.07 11.95
N THR A 142 13.03 0.51 10.79
CA THR A 142 12.26 1.76 10.74
C THR A 142 11.03 1.62 11.63
N TRP A 143 10.90 2.51 12.61
CA TRP A 143 9.80 2.53 13.58
C TRP A 143 8.83 3.69 13.27
N ASP A 144 7.83 3.90 14.14
CA ASP A 144 6.70 4.82 13.90
C ASP A 144 7.12 6.21 13.37
N GLU A 145 8.02 6.89 14.06
CA GLU A 145 8.38 8.28 13.75
C GLU A 145 8.98 8.48 12.34
N PRO A 146 10.07 7.79 11.94
CA PRO A 146 10.60 7.91 10.58
C PRO A 146 9.66 7.35 9.52
N TRP A 147 8.87 6.31 9.82
CA TRP A 147 7.88 5.80 8.88
C TRP A 147 6.81 6.88 8.57
N LEU A 148 6.27 7.52 9.61
CA LEU A 148 5.29 8.60 9.49
C LEU A 148 5.88 9.86 8.84
N GLU A 149 7.14 10.20 9.10
CA GLU A 149 7.83 11.29 8.39
C GLU A 149 7.89 11.01 6.89
N GLY A 150 8.26 9.78 6.52
CA GLY A 150 8.28 9.33 5.12
C GLY A 150 6.91 9.45 4.46
N PHE A 151 5.88 8.90 5.10
CA PHE A 151 4.50 9.01 4.63
C PHE A 151 4.09 10.47 4.41
N ASN A 152 4.30 11.34 5.40
CA ASN A 152 3.86 12.73 5.35
C ASN A 152 4.57 13.57 4.29
N ARG A 153 5.86 13.28 4.06
CA ARG A 153 6.65 14.00 3.06
C ARG A 153 6.42 13.53 1.64
N VAL A 154 6.01 12.28 1.44
CA VAL A 154 5.83 11.70 0.10
C VAL A 154 4.36 11.65 -0.32
N VAL A 155 3.50 10.99 0.46
CA VAL A 155 2.15 10.61 0.00
C VAL A 155 1.26 11.84 -0.28
N PRO A 156 1.00 12.77 0.67
CA PRO A 156 0.12 13.90 0.40
C PRO A 156 0.64 14.82 -0.73
N PRO A 157 1.93 15.23 -0.79
CA PRO A 157 2.43 16.06 -1.88
C PRO A 157 2.32 15.41 -3.25
N VAL A 158 2.63 14.11 -3.36
CA VAL A 158 2.54 13.36 -4.62
C VAL A 158 1.09 13.28 -5.09
N LEU A 159 0.16 12.92 -4.20
CA LEU A 159 -1.27 12.85 -4.55
C LEU A 159 -1.83 14.20 -4.99
N ARG A 160 -1.47 15.29 -4.30
CA ARG A 160 -1.89 16.65 -4.69
C ARG A 160 -1.33 17.06 -6.06
N LYS A 161 -0.12 16.64 -6.40
CA LYS A 161 0.46 16.89 -7.73
C LYS A 161 -0.27 16.08 -8.81
N PHE A 162 -0.57 14.81 -8.52
CA PHE A 162 -1.21 13.90 -9.47
C PHE A 162 -2.69 14.23 -9.71
N ARG A 163 -3.39 14.73 -8.68
CA ARG A 163 -4.83 15.07 -8.71
C ARG A 163 -5.68 13.86 -9.16
N PRO A 164 -5.66 12.74 -8.40
CA PRO A 164 -6.50 11.59 -8.68
C PRO A 164 -7.98 11.96 -8.58
N THR A 165 -8.84 11.13 -9.15
CA THR A 165 -10.31 11.21 -8.98
C THR A 165 -10.86 10.03 -8.19
N VAL A 166 -10.02 9.08 -7.80
CA VAL A 166 -10.33 7.98 -6.88
C VAL A 166 -9.04 7.49 -6.22
N LEU A 167 -9.11 7.19 -4.93
CA LEU A 167 -8.04 6.50 -4.21
C LEU A 167 -8.34 4.99 -4.15
N VAL A 168 -7.33 4.18 -4.40
CA VAL A 168 -7.31 2.75 -4.08
C VAL A 168 -6.17 2.55 -3.09
N THR A 169 -6.45 2.13 -1.86
CA THR A 169 -5.41 1.91 -0.84
C THR A 169 -5.28 0.43 -0.56
N GLN A 170 -4.05 -0.01 -0.30
CA GLN A 170 -3.76 -1.34 0.21
C GLN A 170 -3.15 -1.19 1.59
N ASP A 171 -3.93 -1.60 2.60
CA ASP A 171 -3.75 -1.27 4.01
C ASP A 171 -3.10 -2.44 4.77
N GLY A 172 -1.98 -2.93 4.22
CA GLY A 172 -1.22 -4.05 4.74
C GLY A 172 -0.70 -3.71 6.14
N CYS A 173 -0.58 -4.73 6.99
CA CYS A 173 -0.24 -4.53 8.40
C CYS A 173 0.99 -5.32 8.86
N ASP A 174 1.72 -5.89 7.92
CA ASP A 174 3.00 -6.56 8.11
C ASP A 174 4.19 -5.59 8.29
N THR A 175 3.95 -4.28 8.28
CA THR A 175 4.90 -3.27 8.78
C THR A 175 5.07 -3.31 10.31
N HIS A 176 4.20 -4.05 11.01
CA HIS A 176 4.18 -4.15 12.46
C HIS A 176 5.36 -4.97 13.00
N TYR A 177 5.96 -4.57 14.12
CA TYR A 177 7.14 -5.22 14.73
C TYR A 177 6.94 -6.68 15.20
N LEU A 178 5.71 -7.18 15.18
CA LEU A 178 5.36 -8.56 15.52
C LEU A 178 5.20 -9.43 14.28
N ASP A 179 5.21 -8.84 13.09
CA ASP A 179 5.07 -9.58 11.86
C ASP A 179 6.33 -10.44 11.63
N PRO A 180 6.16 -11.75 11.36
CA PRO A 180 7.30 -12.65 11.18
C PRO A 180 7.98 -12.53 9.81
N LEU A 181 7.39 -11.82 8.84
CA LEU A 181 7.86 -11.81 7.45
C LEU A 181 8.69 -10.57 7.09
N ALA A 182 8.82 -9.57 7.97
CA ALA A 182 9.60 -8.36 7.71
C ALA A 182 10.39 -7.90 8.94
N HIS A 183 11.13 -6.79 8.81
CA HIS A 183 12.02 -6.29 9.85
C HIS A 183 11.70 -4.86 10.28
N LEU A 184 10.62 -4.26 9.77
CA LEU A 184 10.16 -2.96 10.25
C LEU A 184 9.69 -3.05 11.71
N ALA A 185 9.81 -1.93 12.42
CA ALA A 185 9.48 -1.81 13.83
C ALA A 185 8.27 -0.89 14.05
N GLY A 186 7.37 -0.83 13.05
CA GLY A 186 6.12 -0.08 13.16
C GLY A 186 5.21 -0.69 14.23
N THR A 187 4.37 0.13 14.83
CA THR A 187 3.34 -0.29 15.77
C THR A 187 1.97 0.07 15.22
N THR A 188 0.90 -0.34 15.89
CA THR A 188 -0.44 0.06 15.45
C THR A 188 -0.67 1.58 15.48
N ARG A 189 0.21 2.36 16.12
CA ARG A 189 0.09 3.81 16.31
C ARG A 189 0.26 4.61 15.02
N ILE A 190 0.81 4.00 13.96
CA ILE A 190 0.93 4.65 12.65
C ILE A 190 -0.42 4.70 11.91
N TRP A 191 -1.27 3.68 12.06
CA TRP A 191 -2.47 3.53 11.25
C TRP A 191 -3.58 4.54 11.50
N PRO A 192 -3.82 5.08 12.73
CA PRO A 192 -4.75 6.18 12.91
C PRO A 192 -4.37 7.41 12.09
N HIS A 193 -3.07 7.69 11.97
CA HIS A 193 -2.57 8.81 11.16
C HIS A 193 -2.77 8.54 9.67
N VAL A 194 -2.40 7.34 9.21
CA VAL A 194 -2.51 6.93 7.79
C VAL A 194 -3.97 6.90 7.34
N GLY A 195 -4.84 6.21 8.07
CA GLY A 195 -6.26 6.10 7.74
C GLY A 195 -6.95 7.47 7.72
N ARG A 196 -6.65 8.34 8.68
CA ARG A 196 -7.14 9.73 8.70
C ARG A 196 -6.65 10.53 7.49
N ALA A 197 -5.38 10.39 7.14
CA ALA A 197 -4.81 11.07 5.98
C ALA A 197 -5.46 10.58 4.68
N PHE A 198 -5.67 9.27 4.50
CA PHE A 198 -6.38 8.71 3.35
C PHE A 198 -7.82 9.22 3.27
N HIS A 199 -8.57 9.21 4.37
CA HIS A 199 -9.91 9.77 4.43
C HIS A 199 -9.92 11.25 4.00
N GLN A 200 -9.05 12.08 4.60
CA GLN A 200 -8.96 13.51 4.27
C GLN A 200 -8.56 13.75 2.81
N LEU A 201 -7.59 12.99 2.28
CA LEU A 201 -7.12 13.13 0.90
C LEU A 201 -8.16 12.63 -0.11
N ALA A 202 -8.93 11.59 0.22
CA ALA A 202 -10.05 11.15 -0.60
C ALA A 202 -11.11 12.24 -0.72
N HIS A 203 -11.48 12.89 0.39
CA HIS A 203 -12.41 14.02 0.38
C HIS A 203 -11.85 15.26 -0.31
N GLU A 204 -10.57 15.57 -0.10
CA GLU A 204 -9.89 16.72 -0.71
C GLU A 204 -9.78 16.58 -2.23
N LEU A 205 -9.40 15.39 -2.73
CA LEU A 205 -8.97 15.21 -4.12
C LEU A 205 -9.97 14.43 -4.98
N CYS A 206 -10.76 13.53 -4.37
CA CYS A 206 -11.57 12.53 -5.06
C CYS A 206 -13.07 12.63 -4.74
N GLU A 207 -13.53 13.74 -4.14
CA GLU A 207 -14.91 13.94 -3.69
C GLU A 207 -15.40 12.83 -2.73
N GLY A 208 -14.47 12.22 -1.99
CA GLY A 208 -14.71 11.11 -1.08
C GLY A 208 -14.46 9.73 -1.69
N SER A 209 -14.31 9.60 -3.01
CA SER A 209 -14.18 8.29 -3.68
C SER A 209 -12.93 7.52 -3.25
N TRP A 210 -13.12 6.46 -2.45
CA TRP A 210 -12.03 5.66 -1.88
C TRP A 210 -12.38 4.17 -1.77
N VAL A 211 -11.57 3.32 -2.41
CA VAL A 211 -11.60 1.87 -2.23
C VAL A 211 -10.40 1.46 -1.37
N ALA A 212 -10.64 0.85 -0.22
CA ALA A 212 -9.61 0.30 0.66
C ALA A 212 -9.55 -1.22 0.52
N LEU A 213 -8.34 -1.78 0.53
CA LEU A 213 -8.05 -3.21 0.45
C LEU A 213 -7.20 -3.62 1.65
N GLY A 214 -7.25 -4.89 2.06
CA GLY A 214 -6.45 -5.41 3.16
C GLY A 214 -4.95 -5.51 2.83
N GLY A 215 -4.54 -6.60 2.19
CA GLY A 215 -3.14 -6.93 1.90
C GLY A 215 -2.49 -7.87 2.92
N GLY A 216 -1.18 -7.72 3.11
CA GLY A 216 -0.37 -8.54 4.00
C GLY A 216 -0.61 -8.33 5.50
N GLY A 217 -0.11 -9.26 6.30
CA GLY A 217 -0.28 -9.30 7.75
C GLY A 217 -0.34 -10.73 8.28
N TYR A 218 0.73 -11.14 8.96
CA TYR A 218 0.97 -12.54 9.31
C TYR A 218 1.04 -12.78 10.83
N ALA A 219 1.07 -11.71 11.63
CA ALA A 219 0.63 -11.73 13.03
C ALA A 219 -0.93 -11.72 13.12
N VAL A 220 -1.54 -12.79 12.57
CA VAL A 220 -2.97 -12.87 12.25
C VAL A 220 -3.92 -12.77 13.44
N ARG A 221 -3.44 -12.98 14.68
CA ARG A 221 -4.27 -12.88 15.89
C ARG A 221 -4.00 -11.60 16.65
N GLU A 222 -2.75 -11.18 16.68
CA GLU A 222 -2.24 -10.10 17.52
C GLU A 222 -2.34 -8.74 16.85
N VAL A 223 -2.29 -8.70 15.52
CA VAL A 223 -2.11 -7.45 14.76
C VAL A 223 -3.23 -7.23 13.75
N VAL A 224 -3.49 -8.17 12.84
CA VAL A 224 -4.43 -7.99 11.71
C VAL A 224 -5.80 -7.47 12.16
N PRO A 225 -6.47 -8.05 13.18
CA PRO A 225 -7.77 -7.57 13.61
C PRO A 225 -7.72 -6.13 14.16
N ARG A 226 -6.63 -5.74 14.84
CA ARG A 226 -6.45 -4.38 15.36
C ARG A 226 -6.23 -3.39 14.22
N ALA A 227 -5.32 -3.73 13.31
CA ALA A 227 -4.96 -2.89 12.17
C ALA A 227 -6.17 -2.50 11.32
N TRP A 228 -6.87 -3.50 10.81
CA TRP A 228 -8.01 -3.26 9.93
C TRP A 228 -9.20 -2.66 10.65
N THR A 229 -9.36 -2.91 11.96
CA THR A 229 -10.37 -2.19 12.76
C THR A 229 -10.02 -0.71 12.91
N ILE A 230 -8.75 -0.37 13.14
CA ILE A 230 -8.28 1.03 13.23
C ILE A 230 -8.47 1.74 11.89
N PHE A 231 -8.03 1.15 10.78
CA PHE A 231 -8.23 1.72 9.44
C PHE A 231 -9.71 1.97 9.15
N PHE A 232 -10.55 0.95 9.40
CA PHE A 232 -11.99 1.08 9.18
C PHE A 232 -12.63 2.13 10.10
N ALA A 233 -12.18 2.25 11.35
CA ALA A 233 -12.66 3.27 12.27
C ALA A 233 -12.31 4.69 11.82
N GLU A 234 -11.11 4.94 11.29
CA GLU A 234 -10.77 6.23 10.67
C GLU A 234 -11.58 6.47 9.39
N MET A 235 -11.78 5.44 8.57
CA MET A 235 -12.54 5.52 7.32
C MET A 235 -13.99 5.96 7.54
N VAL A 236 -14.64 5.49 8.61
CA VAL A 236 -16.03 5.82 8.96
C VAL A 236 -16.17 6.95 9.98
N GLU A 237 -15.09 7.73 10.20
CA GLU A 237 -15.04 8.87 11.12
C GLU A 237 -15.44 8.52 12.57
N ARG A 238 -15.13 7.29 13.01
CA ARG A 238 -15.35 6.79 14.38
C ARG A 238 -14.07 6.26 15.02
N PRO A 239 -12.97 7.04 15.07
CA PRO A 239 -11.72 6.60 15.66
C PRO A 239 -11.83 6.27 17.16
N ASP A 240 -12.87 6.79 17.84
CA ASP A 240 -13.19 6.47 19.22
C ASP A 240 -13.46 4.97 19.44
N LEU A 241 -13.94 4.25 18.42
CA LEU A 241 -14.26 2.82 18.50
C LEU A 241 -13.02 1.90 18.47
N ALA A 242 -11.85 2.44 18.11
CA ALA A 242 -10.62 1.67 17.95
C ALA A 242 -9.44 2.27 18.76
N ALA A 243 -9.70 3.28 19.59
CA ALA A 243 -8.65 4.01 20.30
C ALA A 243 -7.84 3.13 21.26
N ASP A 244 -8.50 2.14 21.88
CA ASP A 244 -7.92 1.16 22.80
C ASP A 244 -7.16 0.02 22.11
N LEU A 245 -7.23 -0.05 20.77
CA LEU A 245 -6.51 -1.04 19.99
C LEU A 245 -5.06 -0.61 19.69
N ASN A 246 -4.62 0.55 20.17
CA ASN A 246 -3.25 1.01 19.93
C ASN A 246 -2.23 0.33 20.84
N ASP A 247 -1.03 0.06 20.31
CA ASP A 247 0.09 -0.33 21.15
C ASP A 247 0.41 0.81 22.12
N PRO A 248 0.79 0.46 23.37
CA PRO A 248 0.99 1.46 24.41
C PRO A 248 2.15 2.40 24.07
N GLU A 249 3.19 1.90 23.39
CA GLU A 249 4.43 2.60 23.11
C GLU A 249 4.95 2.25 21.71
N SER A 250 5.76 3.15 21.14
CA SER A 250 6.52 2.93 19.91
C SER A 250 7.73 2.02 20.18
N VAL A 251 8.18 1.25 19.18
CA VAL A 251 9.30 0.30 19.30
C VAL A 251 10.56 0.86 18.63
N ALA A 252 11.07 1.99 19.14
CA ALA A 252 12.28 2.61 18.61
C ALA A 252 13.53 1.73 18.85
N PRO A 253 14.39 1.54 17.84
CA PRO A 253 15.59 0.72 17.97
C PRO A 253 16.72 1.47 18.71
N GLY A 254 17.86 0.83 18.92
CA GLY A 254 19.03 1.46 19.53
C GLY A 254 19.59 2.63 18.70
N PRO A 255 20.35 3.57 19.31
CA PRO A 255 20.77 4.84 18.66
C PRO A 255 21.46 4.67 17.30
N GLU A 256 22.33 3.67 17.15
CA GLU A 256 23.04 3.41 15.90
C GLU A 256 22.08 3.02 14.76
N ALA A 257 21.04 2.24 15.05
CA ALA A 257 20.00 1.92 14.08
C ALA A 257 19.16 3.15 13.74
N GLN A 258 18.86 4.01 14.73
CA GLN A 258 18.15 5.25 14.51
C GLN A 258 18.90 6.18 13.54
N GLU A 259 20.20 6.36 13.72
CA GLU A 259 21.03 7.17 12.82
C GLU A 259 20.99 6.62 11.38
N ARG A 260 21.10 5.30 11.21
CA ARG A 260 21.01 4.66 9.87
C ARG A 260 19.65 4.85 9.22
N VAL A 261 18.56 4.67 9.98
CA VAL A 261 17.18 4.84 9.48
C VAL A 261 16.96 6.27 9.00
N TRP A 262 17.28 7.27 9.83
CA TRP A 262 17.11 8.67 9.45
C TRP A 262 17.99 9.09 8.26
N ALA A 263 19.25 8.64 8.24
CA ALA A 263 20.14 8.92 7.12
C ALA A 263 19.63 8.30 5.81
N ALA A 264 19.11 7.07 5.87
CA ALA A 264 18.52 6.41 4.70
C ALA A 264 17.26 7.13 4.22
N LEU A 265 16.31 7.39 5.13
CA LEU A 265 15.06 8.07 4.80
C LEU A 265 15.30 9.43 4.14
N HIS A 266 16.18 10.27 4.71
CA HIS A 266 16.46 11.58 4.13
C HIS A 266 17.09 11.50 2.75
N ARG A 267 18.00 10.54 2.53
CA ARG A 267 18.61 10.31 1.22
C ARG A 267 17.55 9.89 0.21
N ASP A 268 16.68 8.96 0.56
CA ASP A 268 15.71 8.38 -0.38
C ASP A 268 14.57 9.37 -0.69
N ILE A 269 14.14 10.19 0.28
CA ILE A 269 13.22 11.33 0.02
C ILE A 269 13.87 12.37 -0.88
N ALA A 270 15.14 12.74 -0.64
CA ALA A 270 15.86 13.68 -1.50
C ALA A 270 15.93 13.14 -2.94
N ARG A 271 16.22 11.85 -3.09
CA ARG A 271 16.26 11.17 -4.39
C ARG A 271 14.91 11.18 -5.09
N LEU A 272 13.82 10.90 -4.38
CA LEU A 272 12.46 11.03 -4.92
C LEU A 272 12.17 12.46 -5.37
N GLY A 273 12.61 13.46 -4.61
CA GLY A 273 12.49 14.86 -4.99
C GLY A 273 13.18 15.17 -6.32
N GLU A 274 14.38 14.64 -6.54
CA GLU A 274 15.09 14.76 -7.82
C GLU A 274 14.38 14.04 -8.97
N VAL A 275 14.02 12.77 -8.76
CA VAL A 275 13.41 11.90 -9.77
C VAL A 275 12.06 12.44 -10.24
N HIS A 276 11.23 12.90 -9.31
CA HIS A 276 9.89 13.41 -9.60
C HIS A 276 9.86 14.93 -9.85
N GLY A 277 10.98 15.63 -9.71
CA GLY A 277 11.02 17.10 -9.81
C GLY A 277 10.09 17.76 -8.79
N MET A 278 10.19 17.34 -7.53
CA MET A 278 9.36 17.80 -6.41
C MET A 278 10.25 18.26 -5.26
N LYS A 279 9.79 19.25 -4.52
CA LYS A 279 10.35 19.57 -3.21
C LYS A 279 9.58 18.78 -2.16
N LEU A 280 10.07 17.57 -1.89
CA LEU A 280 9.58 16.71 -0.81
C LEU A 280 10.29 17.09 0.48
#